data_AF-A0A955NUC3-F1
#
_entry.id   AF-A0A955NUC3-F1
#
_cell.length_a   1.000
_cell.length_b   1.000
_cell.length_c   1.000
_cell.angle_alpha   90.00
_cell.angle_beta   90.00
_cell.angle_gamma   90.00
#
_symmetry.space_group_name_H-M   'P 1'
#
loop_
_entity.id
_entity.type
_entity.pdbx_description
1 polymer ?
#
loop_
_entity_poly.entity_id
_entity_poly.type
_entity_poly.pdbx_seq_one_letter_code
_entity_poly.pdbx_strand_id
1 'polypeptide(L)'
;MKNAWFPLFLIGWLAVCSESATWTVGGGGGSDFETLSAALGAASASDTLLVAPGVYDTTAGEIFPLPLSDGVTIFAASSDNRPRVVGDREHPVIRCERLEGFLLDGLVIEGGGGLDGAGISCATSVGTIRNCRIEKNFYYPESEDLILTLGRGVFLDSSATTLRNCWITENRGPGLPMSIFEGGGMVCFGVSSATLEGCTITENQNDGIRFFASGDLTLINSLIAKTDPSTPQSSGSGLAFFSEGICRIQSSSIVGHLTGGISVGFGGTCQIKNSIVWNLGTELNGEGYIVDHSCIRGGHEGEGNLETYPQFVAPANGDWRLSNGSPCIDSGESSSLPAMDLDGADRVRGNEIEMGAYESPEDFEPLPAGEPPAKLYVASHATGKSGDSWEDPLSTLYEALLRIAGEGEIWIRSGKYPGGFLLPGNIDLIGGFAGHEQTLKDRDFSTGSTILEATGSGTTVLTAFRDDSFIMDGLTLAGGSSPGSGGGLYGQSCAGRISDCTFISNSAYDRGAGAYLTGSGDFVIERCSFLGNTSAKTPHDSEGGGLYSSPTSGSSLTLRECVF
;
A
#
# COMPACT_ATOMS: atom_id res chain seq x y z
N MET A 1 -75.97 -13.16 -37.18
CA MET A 1 -74.60 -13.17 -37.75
C MET A 1 -74.28 -11.82 -38.35
N LYS A 2 -73.59 -10.95 -37.61
CA LYS A 2 -72.81 -9.82 -38.13
C LYS A 2 -71.65 -9.62 -37.16
N ASN A 3 -70.48 -10.12 -37.53
CA ASN A 3 -69.23 -9.93 -36.80
C ASN A 3 -68.72 -8.52 -37.09
N ALA A 4 -68.50 -7.72 -36.05
CA ALA A 4 -67.80 -6.44 -36.15
C ALA A 4 -66.30 -6.70 -36.04
N TRP A 5 -65.55 -6.32 -37.07
CA TRP A 5 -64.09 -6.26 -37.07
C TRP A 5 -63.66 -4.93 -36.44
N PHE A 6 -62.81 -4.97 -35.41
CA PHE A 6 -62.01 -3.84 -34.94
C PHE A 6 -60.63 -3.90 -35.63
N PRO A 7 -60.09 -2.81 -36.20
CA PRO A 7 -58.72 -2.82 -36.66
C PRO A 7 -57.79 -2.67 -35.45
N LEU A 8 -56.90 -3.64 -35.27
CA LEU A 8 -55.74 -3.54 -34.39
C LEU A 8 -54.75 -2.57 -35.03
N PHE A 9 -54.52 -1.40 -34.43
CA PHE A 9 -53.35 -0.57 -34.77
C PHE A 9 -52.13 -1.21 -34.10
N LEU A 10 -51.33 -1.91 -34.90
CA LEU A 10 -49.99 -2.33 -34.50
C LEU A 10 -49.09 -1.08 -34.53
N ILE A 11 -48.92 -0.40 -33.39
CA ILE A 11 -47.85 0.59 -33.23
C ILE A 11 -46.57 -0.23 -33.06
N GLY A 12 -45.89 -0.49 -34.19
CA GLY A 12 -44.52 -0.96 -34.16
C GLY A 12 -43.67 0.12 -33.52
N TRP A 13 -43.19 -0.12 -32.30
CA TRP A 13 -42.01 0.56 -31.78
C TRP A 13 -40.84 0.15 -32.68
N LEU A 14 -40.59 0.95 -33.72
CA LEU A 14 -39.26 1.02 -34.30
C LEU A 14 -38.37 1.62 -33.22
N ALA A 15 -37.72 0.76 -32.44
CA ALA A 15 -36.50 1.14 -31.76
C ALA A 15 -35.54 1.56 -32.89
N VAL A 16 -35.44 2.87 -33.11
CA VAL A 16 -34.31 3.43 -33.83
C VAL A 16 -33.12 3.10 -32.94
N CYS A 17 -32.39 2.03 -33.25
CA CYS A 17 -31.01 1.92 -32.79
C CYS A 17 -30.33 3.16 -33.34
N SER A 18 -30.03 4.12 -32.48
CA SER A 18 -29.03 5.13 -32.77
C SER A 18 -27.77 4.38 -33.18
N GLU A 19 -27.23 4.64 -34.36
CA GLU A 19 -25.89 4.15 -34.69
C GLU A 19 -24.92 4.77 -33.68
N SER A 20 -24.06 3.94 -33.08
CA SER A 20 -22.97 4.40 -32.22
C SER A 20 -22.08 5.34 -33.01
N ALA A 21 -21.91 6.57 -32.52
CA ALA A 21 -21.02 7.55 -33.13
C ALA A 21 -19.63 7.49 -32.49
N THR A 22 -18.61 7.83 -33.28
CA THR A 22 -17.26 8.09 -32.75
C THR A 22 -16.96 9.57 -32.90
N TRP A 23 -16.68 10.24 -31.78
CA TRP A 23 -16.36 11.65 -31.71
C TRP A 23 -14.91 11.83 -31.29
N THR A 24 -14.19 12.68 -31.99
CA THR A 24 -12.81 13.06 -31.65
C THR A 24 -12.79 14.22 -30.66
N VAL A 25 -11.92 14.14 -29.66
CA VAL A 25 -11.78 15.18 -28.62
C VAL A 25 -10.32 15.64 -28.56
N GLY A 26 -10.07 16.93 -28.72
CA GLY A 26 -8.71 17.46 -28.77
C GLY A 26 -8.61 18.97 -28.99
N GLY A 27 -7.61 19.59 -28.36
CA GLY A 27 -7.27 21.00 -28.60
C GLY A 27 -6.63 21.21 -29.97
N GLY A 28 -6.93 22.33 -30.64
CA GLY A 28 -6.24 22.75 -31.87
C GLY A 28 -7.10 22.81 -33.15
N GLY A 29 -8.43 22.77 -33.04
CA GLY A 29 -9.35 23.09 -34.13
C GLY A 29 -9.57 22.01 -35.20
N GLY A 30 -9.12 20.77 -34.95
CA GLY A 30 -9.27 19.62 -35.85
C GLY A 30 -10.12 18.46 -35.29
N SER A 31 -10.61 18.58 -34.06
CA SER A 31 -11.45 17.57 -33.39
C SER A 31 -12.91 18.02 -33.37
N ASP A 32 -13.83 17.06 -33.22
CA ASP A 32 -15.27 17.35 -33.13
C ASP A 32 -15.61 18.19 -31.89
N PHE A 33 -14.87 17.94 -30.79
CA PHE A 33 -14.94 18.72 -29.56
C PHE A 33 -13.54 19.13 -29.08
N GLU A 34 -13.44 20.33 -28.51
CA GLU A 34 -12.20 20.79 -27.87
C GLU A 34 -12.04 20.23 -26.44
N THR A 35 -13.16 19.91 -25.76
CA THR A 35 -13.19 19.45 -24.37
C THR A 35 -13.98 18.15 -24.21
N LEU A 36 -13.61 17.35 -23.21
CA LEU A 36 -14.32 16.16 -22.77
C LEU A 36 -15.69 16.53 -22.22
N SER A 37 -15.80 17.63 -21.47
CA SER A 37 -17.07 18.13 -20.92
C SER A 37 -18.10 18.38 -22.04
N ALA A 38 -17.69 19.01 -23.14
CA ALA A 38 -18.58 19.27 -24.27
C ALA A 38 -18.94 17.97 -25.01
N ALA A 39 -17.97 17.08 -25.21
CA ALA A 39 -18.20 15.80 -25.88
C ALA A 39 -19.16 14.90 -25.07
N LEU A 40 -18.97 14.81 -23.76
CA LEU A 40 -19.84 14.05 -22.84
C LEU A 40 -21.25 14.62 -22.77
N GLY A 41 -21.40 15.95 -22.87
CA GLY A 41 -22.71 16.59 -22.94
C GLY A 41 -23.47 16.33 -24.24
N ALA A 42 -22.77 15.93 -25.31
CA ALA A 42 -23.36 15.61 -26.60
C ALA A 42 -23.51 14.09 -26.85
N ALA A 43 -22.72 13.27 -26.17
CA ALA A 43 -22.68 11.83 -26.35
C ALA A 43 -24.00 11.16 -25.95
N SER A 44 -24.42 10.19 -26.77
CA SER A 44 -25.51 9.27 -26.47
C SER A 44 -24.97 7.92 -26.01
N ALA A 45 -25.84 7.05 -25.49
CA ALA A 45 -25.42 5.74 -25.05
C ALA A 45 -24.77 4.93 -26.19
N SER A 46 -23.70 4.20 -25.86
CA SER A 46 -22.83 3.47 -26.81
C SER A 46 -21.94 4.34 -27.71
N ASP A 47 -21.95 5.67 -27.58
CA ASP A 47 -21.00 6.51 -28.31
C ASP A 47 -19.56 6.30 -27.80
N THR A 48 -18.61 6.53 -28.70
CA THR A 48 -17.18 6.46 -28.44
C THR A 48 -16.55 7.84 -28.52
N LEU A 49 -15.82 8.23 -27.48
CA LEU A 49 -14.98 9.43 -27.45
C LEU A 49 -13.52 9.03 -27.66
N LEU A 50 -12.93 9.42 -28.78
CA LEU A 50 -11.52 9.22 -29.10
C LEU A 50 -10.72 10.47 -28.73
N VAL A 51 -9.96 10.38 -27.63
CA VAL A 51 -9.31 11.52 -26.99
C VAL A 51 -7.86 11.62 -27.44
N ALA A 52 -7.53 12.72 -28.11
CA ALA A 52 -6.18 12.99 -28.56
C ALA A 52 -5.22 13.24 -27.38
N PRO A 53 -3.91 13.04 -27.55
CA PRO A 53 -2.94 13.46 -26.56
C PRO A 53 -3.07 14.95 -26.22
N GLY A 54 -3.07 15.28 -24.94
CA GLY A 54 -3.26 16.65 -24.47
C GLY A 54 -3.44 16.73 -22.97
N VAL A 55 -3.50 17.95 -22.45
CA VAL A 55 -3.89 18.24 -21.06
C VAL A 55 -5.30 18.82 -21.09
N TYR A 56 -6.20 18.18 -20.36
CA TYR A 56 -7.62 18.51 -20.24
C TYR A 56 -7.86 18.93 -18.79
N ASP A 57 -7.87 20.24 -18.57
CA ASP A 57 -8.01 20.87 -17.26
C ASP A 57 -8.96 22.08 -17.33
N THR A 58 -9.14 22.80 -16.22
CA THR A 58 -10.00 23.98 -16.18
C THR A 58 -9.51 25.13 -17.07
N THR A 59 -8.22 25.20 -17.38
CA THR A 59 -7.66 26.20 -18.33
C THR A 59 -7.95 25.84 -19.78
N ALA A 60 -8.08 24.54 -20.08
CA ALA A 60 -8.58 24.02 -21.35
C ALA A 60 -10.11 24.12 -21.48
N GLY A 61 -10.81 24.56 -20.44
CA GLY A 61 -12.27 24.73 -20.44
C GLY A 61 -13.05 23.50 -19.96
N GLU A 62 -12.39 22.53 -19.32
CA GLU A 62 -13.09 21.43 -18.65
C GLU A 62 -13.88 21.92 -17.43
N ILE A 63 -14.98 21.23 -17.15
CA ILE A 63 -15.83 21.44 -15.98
C ILE A 63 -15.88 20.12 -15.21
N PHE A 64 -15.34 20.13 -13.99
CA PHE A 64 -15.32 18.95 -13.13
C PHE A 64 -16.50 18.93 -12.15
N PRO A 65 -16.99 17.75 -11.75
CA PRO A 65 -16.57 16.42 -12.22
C PRO A 65 -16.99 16.14 -13.67
N LEU A 66 -16.24 15.33 -14.42
CA LEU A 66 -16.67 14.84 -15.75
C LEU A 66 -17.70 13.72 -15.57
N PRO A 67 -18.98 13.93 -15.93
CA PRO A 67 -20.01 12.90 -15.77
C PRO A 67 -20.00 11.95 -16.97
N LEU A 68 -19.75 10.68 -16.73
CA LEU A 68 -19.95 9.64 -17.75
C LEU A 68 -21.44 9.40 -17.96
N SER A 69 -21.77 9.03 -19.20
CA SER A 69 -23.13 8.63 -19.59
C SER A 69 -23.19 7.13 -19.85
N ASP A 70 -24.41 6.58 -19.78
CA ASP A 70 -24.67 5.15 -19.87
C ASP A 70 -24.11 4.55 -21.16
N GLY A 71 -23.37 3.44 -21.07
CA GLY A 71 -22.73 2.80 -22.22
C GLY A 71 -21.69 3.63 -23.01
N VAL A 72 -21.34 4.86 -22.60
CA VAL A 72 -20.31 5.67 -23.28
C VAL A 72 -18.94 5.05 -23.06
N THR A 73 -18.15 5.06 -24.14
CA THR A 73 -16.77 4.59 -24.13
C THR A 73 -15.81 5.75 -24.36
N ILE A 74 -14.77 5.88 -23.53
CA ILE A 74 -13.67 6.83 -23.74
C ILE A 74 -12.39 6.05 -24.04
N PHE A 75 -11.75 6.35 -25.17
CA PHE A 75 -10.46 5.80 -25.58
C PHE A 75 -9.41 6.90 -25.72
N ALA A 76 -8.26 6.70 -25.09
CA ALA A 76 -7.05 7.41 -25.47
C ALA A 76 -6.63 7.03 -26.90
N ALA A 77 -6.40 8.02 -27.75
CA ALA A 77 -5.92 7.81 -29.12
C ALA A 77 -4.46 7.32 -29.19
N SER A 78 -3.72 7.38 -28.07
CA SER A 78 -2.34 6.92 -27.96
C SER A 78 -2.07 6.35 -26.57
N SER A 79 -1.45 5.17 -26.53
CA SER A 79 -0.93 4.54 -25.30
C SER A 79 0.36 5.17 -24.79
N ASP A 80 1.17 5.73 -25.71
CA ASP A 80 2.50 6.26 -25.43
C ASP A 80 2.45 7.72 -24.97
N ASN A 81 1.46 8.46 -25.47
CA ASN A 81 1.19 9.84 -25.07
C ASN A 81 -0.27 9.98 -24.65
N ARG A 82 -0.56 9.48 -23.45
CA ARG A 82 -1.92 9.40 -22.91
C ARG A 82 -2.50 10.80 -22.66
N PRO A 83 -3.79 11.04 -22.97
CA PRO A 83 -4.50 12.23 -22.52
C PRO A 83 -4.44 12.35 -20.99
N ARG A 84 -4.06 13.52 -20.51
CA ARG A 84 -4.01 13.85 -19.09
C ARG A 84 -5.22 14.68 -18.72
N VAL A 85 -6.11 14.12 -17.90
CA VAL A 85 -7.27 14.80 -17.36
C VAL A 85 -6.93 15.23 -15.93
N VAL A 86 -6.77 16.55 -15.75
CA VAL A 86 -6.30 17.14 -14.50
C VAL A 86 -7.47 17.83 -13.82
N GLY A 87 -7.93 17.27 -12.71
CA GLY A 87 -9.03 17.78 -11.91
C GLY A 87 -8.77 19.17 -11.29
N ASP A 88 -9.81 19.72 -10.71
CA ASP A 88 -9.81 21.05 -10.07
C ASP A 88 -9.38 21.04 -8.60
N ARG A 89 -9.03 19.86 -8.06
CA ARG A 89 -8.72 19.60 -6.64
C ARG A 89 -9.88 19.75 -5.66
N GLU A 90 -11.09 19.98 -6.16
CA GLU A 90 -12.31 20.13 -5.35
C GLU A 90 -13.27 18.96 -5.58
N HIS A 91 -13.32 18.44 -6.81
CA HIS A 91 -14.24 17.38 -7.22
C HIS A 91 -13.51 16.12 -7.72
N PRO A 92 -14.18 14.96 -7.70
CA PRO A 92 -13.73 13.80 -8.47
C PRO A 92 -13.43 14.18 -9.91
N VAL A 93 -12.35 13.66 -10.50
CA VAL A 93 -12.07 13.95 -11.92
C VAL A 93 -13.17 13.34 -12.79
N ILE A 94 -13.50 12.07 -12.54
CA ILE A 94 -14.53 11.33 -13.29
C ILE A 94 -15.61 10.84 -12.34
N ARG A 95 -16.87 11.03 -12.75
CA ARG A 95 -18.06 10.58 -12.00
C ARG A 95 -18.90 9.64 -12.86
N CYS A 96 -19.10 8.43 -12.34
CA CYS A 96 -19.99 7.41 -12.89
C CYS A 96 -21.19 7.25 -11.94
N GLU A 97 -22.39 7.66 -12.37
CA GLU A 97 -23.59 7.52 -11.55
C GLU A 97 -24.70 6.80 -12.30
N ARG A 98 -25.13 5.66 -11.75
CA ARG A 98 -26.25 4.86 -12.28
C ARG A 98 -26.02 4.40 -13.72
N LEU A 99 -24.80 3.97 -14.04
CA LEU A 99 -24.39 3.56 -15.38
C LEU A 99 -24.32 2.04 -15.52
N GLU A 100 -24.65 1.52 -16.70
CA GLU A 100 -24.41 0.14 -17.12
C GLU A 100 -23.49 0.11 -18.35
N GLY A 101 -22.35 -0.56 -18.23
CA GLY A 101 -21.47 -0.86 -19.35
C GLY A 101 -20.56 0.28 -19.82
N PHE A 102 -20.23 1.27 -18.96
CA PHE A 102 -19.24 2.29 -19.33
C PHE A 102 -17.84 1.66 -19.52
N LEU A 103 -17.03 2.26 -20.40
CA LEU A 103 -15.63 1.88 -20.59
C LEU A 103 -14.72 3.12 -20.57
N LEU A 104 -13.74 3.10 -19.68
CA LEU A 104 -12.63 4.04 -19.67
C LEU A 104 -11.35 3.32 -20.08
N ASP A 105 -10.67 3.82 -21.11
CA ASP A 105 -9.45 3.21 -21.62
C ASP A 105 -8.35 4.24 -21.86
N GLY A 106 -7.29 4.12 -21.07
CA GLY A 106 -6.00 4.68 -21.41
C GLY A 106 -5.72 6.11 -20.98
N LEU A 107 -6.57 6.71 -20.15
CA LEU A 107 -6.40 8.06 -19.62
C LEU A 107 -5.39 8.13 -18.46
N VAL A 108 -4.76 9.29 -18.28
CA VAL A 108 -4.13 9.69 -17.02
C VAL A 108 -5.11 10.61 -16.29
N ILE A 109 -5.43 10.27 -15.04
CA ILE A 109 -6.45 10.91 -14.20
C ILE A 109 -5.77 11.36 -12.92
N GLU A 110 -5.61 12.67 -12.77
CA GLU A 110 -4.83 13.27 -11.68
C GLU A 110 -5.44 14.57 -11.17
N GLY A 111 -4.95 15.05 -10.03
CA GLY A 111 -5.34 16.36 -9.50
C GLY A 111 -6.80 16.48 -9.06
N GLY A 112 -7.53 15.37 -8.95
CA GLY A 112 -8.89 15.37 -8.41
C GLY A 112 -8.94 15.63 -6.90
N GLY A 113 -10.14 15.96 -6.45
CA GLY A 113 -10.49 16.34 -5.07
C GLY A 113 -11.77 15.70 -4.55
N GLY A 114 -12.25 16.19 -3.42
CA GLY A 114 -13.55 15.77 -2.85
C GLY A 114 -13.50 14.52 -1.97
N LEU A 115 -14.64 14.20 -1.36
CA LEU A 115 -14.77 13.18 -0.31
C LEU A 115 -14.84 11.74 -0.82
N ASP A 116 -15.38 11.57 -2.03
CA ASP A 116 -15.81 10.27 -2.57
C ASP A 116 -15.10 10.00 -3.90
N GLY A 117 -13.92 9.39 -3.88
CA GLY A 117 -13.21 8.99 -5.11
C GLY A 117 -12.57 10.16 -5.86
N ALA A 118 -11.53 10.77 -5.30
CA ALA A 118 -10.94 11.97 -5.89
C ALA A 118 -10.49 11.79 -7.35
N GLY A 119 -9.93 10.64 -7.72
CA GLY A 119 -9.72 10.29 -9.12
C GLY A 119 -11.03 9.92 -9.82
N ILE A 120 -11.59 8.77 -9.45
CA ILE A 120 -12.81 8.21 -10.04
C ILE A 120 -13.81 7.86 -8.95
N SER A 121 -15.04 8.34 -9.12
CA SER A 121 -16.17 8.06 -8.23
C SER A 121 -17.26 7.30 -8.98
N CYS A 122 -17.55 6.07 -8.56
CA CYS A 122 -18.59 5.22 -9.14
C CYS A 122 -19.69 4.92 -8.12
N ALA A 123 -20.92 5.31 -8.40
CA ALA A 123 -22.08 5.02 -7.56
C ALA A 123 -23.17 4.31 -8.36
N THR A 124 -23.69 3.19 -7.83
CA THR A 124 -24.72 2.36 -8.47
C THR A 124 -24.40 2.03 -9.94
N SER A 125 -23.13 1.75 -10.25
CA SER A 125 -22.66 1.63 -11.63
C SER A 125 -21.93 0.32 -11.90
N VAL A 126 -21.98 -0.12 -13.16
CA VAL A 126 -21.25 -1.29 -13.66
C VAL A 126 -20.43 -0.89 -14.88
N GLY A 127 -19.14 -1.19 -14.88
CA GLY A 127 -18.28 -0.81 -16.00
C GLY A 127 -16.88 -1.38 -15.96
N THR A 128 -16.07 -0.97 -16.94
CA THR A 128 -14.66 -1.38 -17.06
C THR A 128 -13.77 -0.15 -17.14
N ILE A 129 -12.67 -0.18 -16.39
CA ILE A 129 -11.59 0.79 -16.46
C ILE A 129 -10.34 0.02 -16.85
N ARG A 130 -9.64 0.43 -17.91
CA ARG A 130 -8.44 -0.29 -18.33
C ARG A 130 -7.33 0.61 -18.85
N ASN A 131 -6.10 0.16 -18.71
CA ASN A 131 -4.91 0.87 -19.14
C ASN A 131 -4.79 2.30 -18.58
N CYS A 132 -5.55 2.64 -17.53
CA CYS A 132 -5.60 3.99 -16.98
C CYS A 132 -4.55 4.18 -15.89
N ARG A 133 -4.04 5.41 -15.77
CA ARG A 133 -3.25 5.85 -14.62
C ARG A 133 -4.10 6.77 -13.75
N ILE A 134 -4.44 6.33 -12.55
CA ILE A 134 -5.16 7.10 -11.54
C ILE A 134 -4.14 7.51 -10.49
N GLU A 135 -3.56 8.70 -10.67
CA GLU A 135 -2.37 9.10 -9.93
C GLU A 135 -2.47 10.49 -9.31
N LYS A 136 -1.81 10.69 -8.17
CA LYS A 136 -1.66 12.02 -7.53
C LYS A 136 -3.00 12.73 -7.26
N ASN A 137 -4.06 11.97 -7.02
CA ASN A 137 -5.33 12.52 -6.59
C ASN A 137 -5.30 12.77 -5.08
N PHE A 138 -5.96 13.84 -4.67
CA PHE A 138 -5.81 14.40 -3.33
C PHE A 138 -7.15 14.64 -2.67
N TYR A 139 -7.16 14.77 -1.35
CA TYR A 139 -8.32 15.23 -0.61
C TYR A 139 -7.94 16.46 0.20
N TYR A 140 -8.69 17.56 0.09
CA TYR A 140 -8.52 18.74 0.93
C TYR A 140 -9.71 18.87 1.88
N PRO A 141 -9.53 18.77 3.21
CA PRO A 141 -10.61 18.96 4.14
C PRO A 141 -11.02 20.43 4.18
N GLU A 142 -12.30 20.71 3.89
CA GLU A 142 -12.90 22.03 4.08
C GLU A 142 -13.31 22.30 5.54
N SER A 143 -13.31 21.28 6.41
CA SER A 143 -13.66 21.40 7.83
C SER A 143 -13.02 20.30 8.70
N GLU A 144 -12.81 20.57 9.99
CA GLU A 144 -12.32 19.62 11.01
C GLU A 144 -13.39 18.59 11.46
N ASP A 145 -14.58 18.61 10.87
CA ASP A 145 -15.66 17.69 11.21
C ASP A 145 -15.34 16.23 10.80
N LEU A 146 -16.02 15.27 11.44
CA LEU A 146 -15.88 13.84 11.17
C LEU A 146 -16.28 13.54 9.71
N ILE A 147 -15.29 13.50 8.83
CA ILE A 147 -15.50 13.27 7.42
C ILE A 147 -15.17 11.81 7.09
N LEU A 148 -16.19 11.08 6.64
CA LEU A 148 -16.07 9.77 6.00
C LEU A 148 -15.30 9.97 4.69
N THR A 149 -13.96 9.94 4.71
CA THR A 149 -13.17 10.10 3.47
C THR A 149 -13.08 8.73 2.79
N LEU A 150 -13.56 8.64 1.54
CA LEU A 150 -13.77 7.39 0.81
C LEU A 150 -12.98 7.40 -0.51
N GLY A 151 -11.74 6.90 -0.47
CA GLY A 151 -10.96 6.60 -1.67
C GLY A 151 -10.37 7.82 -2.37
N ARG A 152 -9.04 7.93 -2.43
CA ARG A 152 -8.39 9.02 -3.18
C ARG A 152 -8.21 8.66 -4.66
N GLY A 153 -7.84 7.42 -4.95
CA GLY A 153 -7.78 6.93 -6.33
C GLY A 153 -9.17 6.62 -6.88
N VAL A 154 -9.74 5.49 -6.46
CA VAL A 154 -11.02 4.97 -6.98
C VAL A 154 -11.98 4.70 -5.83
N PHE A 155 -13.23 5.12 -5.98
CA PHE A 155 -14.31 4.83 -5.05
C PHE A 155 -15.47 4.11 -5.75
N LEU A 156 -15.91 3.00 -5.16
CA LEU A 156 -17.09 2.24 -5.60
C LEU A 156 -18.13 2.24 -4.48
N ASP A 157 -19.31 2.81 -4.73
CA ASP A 157 -20.50 2.66 -3.88
C ASP A 157 -21.56 1.86 -4.61
N SER A 158 -21.95 0.74 -4.02
CA SER A 158 -22.99 -0.16 -4.54
C SER A 158 -22.81 -0.47 -6.04
N SER A 159 -21.57 -0.71 -6.45
CA SER A 159 -21.11 -0.76 -7.84
C SER A 159 -20.29 -2.01 -8.14
N ALA A 160 -20.28 -2.46 -9.40
CA ALA A 160 -19.46 -3.60 -9.84
C ALA A 160 -18.52 -3.18 -10.97
N THR A 161 -17.21 -3.07 -10.71
CA THR A 161 -16.25 -2.57 -11.70
C THR A 161 -15.09 -3.53 -11.92
N THR A 162 -14.70 -3.70 -13.20
CA THR A 162 -13.47 -4.40 -13.57
C THR A 162 -12.37 -3.39 -13.89
N LEU A 163 -11.22 -3.53 -13.25
CA LEU A 163 -10.01 -2.78 -13.54
C LEU A 163 -9.00 -3.71 -14.22
N ARG A 164 -8.46 -3.30 -15.39
CA ARG A 164 -7.44 -4.09 -16.11
C ARG A 164 -6.23 -3.25 -16.46
N ASN A 165 -5.03 -3.71 -16.12
CA ASN A 165 -3.78 -3.03 -16.48
C ASN A 165 -3.78 -1.55 -16.03
N CYS A 166 -4.35 -1.28 -14.85
CA CYS A 166 -4.45 0.07 -14.30
C CYS A 166 -3.36 0.33 -13.27
N TRP A 167 -2.89 1.57 -13.21
CA TRP A 167 -1.98 2.06 -12.18
C TRP A 167 -2.76 2.98 -11.24
N ILE A 168 -2.86 2.64 -9.96
CA ILE A 168 -3.44 3.51 -8.92
C ILE A 168 -2.30 3.91 -8.00
N THR A 169 -1.72 5.09 -8.20
CA THR A 169 -0.42 5.42 -7.60
C THR A 169 -0.37 6.81 -6.98
N GLU A 170 0.40 6.97 -5.90
CA GLU A 170 0.65 8.29 -5.28
C GLU A 170 -0.63 9.07 -4.89
N ASN A 171 -1.76 8.39 -4.65
CA ASN A 171 -2.98 9.05 -4.21
C ASN A 171 -2.88 9.30 -2.69
N ARG A 172 -2.73 10.57 -2.32
CA ARG A 172 -2.31 11.05 -0.99
C ARG A 172 -3.15 12.26 -0.57
N GLY A 173 -3.21 12.60 0.70
CA GLY A 173 -4.03 13.65 1.31
C GLY A 173 -3.47 14.04 2.69
N PRO A 174 -3.99 15.07 3.37
CA PRO A 174 -3.67 15.31 4.76
C PRO A 174 -4.29 14.17 5.58
N GLY A 175 -3.50 13.56 6.46
CA GLY A 175 -4.02 12.57 7.41
C GLY A 175 -4.98 13.28 8.36
N LEU A 176 -6.25 12.88 8.35
CA LEU A 176 -7.23 13.46 9.26
C LEU A 176 -7.19 12.69 10.59
N PRO A 177 -7.14 13.38 11.75
CA PRO A 177 -7.04 12.72 13.05
C PRO A 177 -8.30 11.94 13.47
N MET A 178 -9.37 11.88 12.67
CA MET A 178 -10.61 11.15 12.98
C MET A 178 -11.25 10.43 11.78
N SER A 179 -10.48 10.02 10.75
CA SER A 179 -11.06 9.29 9.61
C SER A 179 -11.01 7.77 9.82
N ILE A 180 -12.18 7.12 9.68
CA ILE A 180 -12.36 5.68 9.95
C ILE A 180 -12.37 4.79 8.68
N PHE A 181 -12.28 5.37 7.47
CA PHE A 181 -12.42 4.65 6.19
C PHE A 181 -11.32 4.93 5.16
N GLU A 182 -10.06 5.00 5.61
CA GLU A 182 -8.97 5.45 4.75
C GLU A 182 -8.39 4.35 3.84
N GLY A 183 -8.84 4.27 2.58
CA GLY A 183 -8.12 3.61 1.48
C GLY A 183 -7.54 4.66 0.53
N GLY A 184 -6.22 4.70 0.35
CA GLY A 184 -5.57 5.65 -0.56
C GLY A 184 -5.75 5.27 -2.01
N GLY A 185 -5.60 3.98 -2.31
CA GLY A 185 -5.73 3.47 -3.68
C GLY A 185 -7.20 3.33 -4.08
N MET A 186 -7.88 2.33 -3.51
CA MET A 186 -9.27 2.03 -3.84
C MET A 186 -10.13 1.80 -2.59
N VAL A 187 -11.36 2.31 -2.59
CA VAL A 187 -12.38 2.04 -1.57
C VAL A 187 -13.63 1.44 -2.20
N CYS A 188 -14.15 0.37 -1.62
CA CYS A 188 -15.45 -0.22 -1.98
C CYS A 188 -16.41 -0.13 -0.79
N PHE A 189 -17.64 0.33 -1.04
CA PHE A 189 -18.70 0.54 -0.06
C PHE A 189 -20.04 0.01 -0.55
N GLY A 190 -20.96 -0.26 0.38
CA GLY A 190 -22.33 -0.71 0.05
C GLY A 190 -22.32 -2.12 -0.55
N VAL A 191 -23.15 -2.35 -1.57
CA VAL A 191 -23.19 -3.64 -2.29
C VAL A 191 -22.24 -3.57 -3.49
N SER A 192 -20.94 -3.56 -3.23
CA SER A 192 -19.91 -3.41 -4.28
C SER A 192 -19.10 -4.67 -4.50
N SER A 193 -18.69 -4.88 -5.75
CA SER A 193 -17.72 -5.91 -6.15
C SER A 193 -16.66 -5.31 -7.06
N ALA A 194 -15.43 -5.83 -6.99
CA ALA A 194 -14.33 -5.39 -7.84
C ALA A 194 -13.49 -6.56 -8.35
N THR A 195 -13.11 -6.50 -9.63
CA THR A 195 -12.14 -7.43 -10.23
C THR A 195 -10.96 -6.61 -10.75
N LEU A 196 -9.76 -6.90 -10.25
CA LEU A 196 -8.52 -6.26 -10.63
C LEU A 196 -7.62 -7.29 -11.31
N GLU A 197 -7.28 -7.06 -12.57
CA GLU A 197 -6.41 -7.92 -13.38
C GLU A 197 -5.21 -7.09 -13.88
N GLY A 198 -3.97 -7.51 -13.65
CA GLY A 198 -2.80 -6.77 -14.15
C GLY A 198 -2.63 -5.38 -13.51
N CYS A 199 -3.20 -5.14 -12.34
CA CYS A 199 -3.24 -3.80 -11.74
C CYS A 199 -2.04 -3.57 -10.81
N THR A 200 -1.54 -2.32 -10.79
CA THR A 200 -0.48 -1.88 -9.88
C THR A 200 -1.02 -0.80 -8.94
N ILE A 201 -1.03 -1.06 -7.64
CA ILE A 201 -1.49 -0.13 -6.60
C ILE A 201 -0.33 0.16 -5.66
N THR A 202 0.32 1.31 -5.83
CA THR A 202 1.56 1.61 -5.10
C THR A 202 1.63 3.03 -4.57
N GLU A 203 2.36 3.20 -3.46
CA GLU A 203 2.69 4.53 -2.92
C GLU A 203 1.46 5.39 -2.58
N ASN A 204 0.32 4.76 -2.36
CA ASN A 204 -0.89 5.41 -1.87
C ASN A 204 -0.82 5.52 -0.35
N GLN A 205 -1.38 6.60 0.19
CA GLN A 205 -1.44 6.80 1.62
C GLN A 205 -2.59 5.98 2.24
N ASN A 206 -2.37 5.35 3.39
CA ASN A 206 -3.28 4.47 4.13
C ASN A 206 -3.40 3.08 3.49
N ASP A 207 -4.58 2.47 3.34
CA ASP A 207 -4.65 1.14 2.73
C ASP A 207 -4.50 1.21 1.20
N GLY A 208 -3.94 0.17 0.60
CA GLY A 208 -3.90 0.02 -0.86
C GLY A 208 -5.32 -0.16 -1.42
N ILE A 209 -6.02 -1.16 -0.90
CA ILE A 209 -7.44 -1.39 -1.12
C ILE A 209 -8.14 -1.52 0.23
N ARG A 210 -9.24 -0.78 0.41
CA ARG A 210 -10.17 -0.97 1.52
C ARG A 210 -11.54 -1.37 1.00
N PHE A 211 -12.01 -2.53 1.40
CA PHE A 211 -13.25 -3.13 0.98
C PHE A 211 -14.19 -3.23 2.18
N PHE A 212 -15.12 -2.29 2.29
CA PHE A 212 -16.12 -2.20 3.34
C PHE A 212 -17.51 -2.35 2.71
N ALA A 213 -17.76 -3.50 2.11
CA ALA A 213 -18.91 -3.75 1.26
C ALA A 213 -19.42 -5.18 1.46
N SER A 214 -20.59 -5.53 0.94
CA SER A 214 -21.15 -6.88 1.02
C SER A 214 -20.92 -7.75 -0.23
N GLY A 215 -19.98 -7.37 -1.11
CA GLY A 215 -19.67 -8.13 -2.33
C GLY A 215 -18.27 -8.74 -2.36
N ASP A 216 -17.80 -9.08 -3.55
CA ASP A 216 -16.58 -9.86 -3.76
C ASP A 216 -15.43 -9.00 -4.28
N LEU A 217 -14.20 -9.35 -3.90
CA LEU A 217 -12.97 -8.82 -4.46
C LEU A 217 -12.21 -9.93 -5.17
N THR A 218 -11.80 -9.70 -6.42
CA THR A 218 -10.87 -10.60 -7.14
C THR A 218 -9.64 -9.82 -7.57
N LEU A 219 -8.46 -10.31 -7.21
CA LEU A 219 -7.16 -9.75 -7.54
C LEU A 219 -6.34 -10.83 -8.28
N ILE A 220 -6.03 -10.57 -9.54
CA ILE A 220 -5.31 -11.51 -10.41
C ILE A 220 -4.10 -10.77 -10.99
N ASN A 221 -2.93 -11.40 -10.93
CA ASN A 221 -1.72 -10.88 -11.58
C ASN A 221 -1.46 -9.41 -11.25
N SER A 222 -1.58 -9.04 -9.97
CA SER A 222 -1.57 -7.63 -9.57
C SER A 222 -0.60 -7.40 -8.43
N LEU A 223 -0.10 -6.17 -8.34
CA LEU A 223 0.82 -5.71 -7.31
C LEU A 223 0.10 -4.69 -6.42
N ILE A 224 0.10 -4.93 -5.12
CA ILE A 224 -0.18 -3.91 -4.10
C ILE A 224 1.09 -3.75 -3.27
N ALA A 225 1.66 -2.55 -3.23
CA ALA A 225 2.92 -2.35 -2.52
C ALA A 225 3.14 -0.95 -1.97
N LYS A 226 3.98 -0.85 -0.94
CA LYS A 226 4.47 0.43 -0.37
C LYS A 226 3.34 1.42 -0.05
N THR A 227 2.33 0.98 0.68
CA THR A 227 1.37 1.94 1.21
C THR A 227 1.92 2.65 2.45
N ASP A 228 1.49 3.89 2.67
CA ASP A 228 2.04 4.78 3.71
C ASP A 228 0.99 5.10 4.78
N PRO A 229 1.04 4.46 5.97
CA PRO A 229 0.09 4.72 7.05
C PRO A 229 0.40 6.07 7.71
N SER A 230 -0.31 7.10 7.26
CA SER A 230 -0.10 8.46 7.76
C SER A 230 -0.91 8.80 9.02
N THR A 231 -1.84 7.92 9.42
CA THR A 231 -2.69 8.10 10.60
C THR A 231 -2.64 6.87 11.50
N PRO A 232 -2.76 7.01 12.83
CA PRO A 232 -2.85 5.87 13.76
C PRO A 232 -4.08 4.97 13.57
N GLN A 233 -5.06 5.42 12.78
CA GLN A 233 -6.36 4.77 12.59
C GLN A 233 -6.43 3.95 11.30
N SER A 234 -5.56 4.24 10.33
CA SER A 234 -5.42 3.36 9.18
C SER A 234 -4.74 2.06 9.61
N SER A 235 -5.31 0.93 9.18
CA SER A 235 -4.63 -0.36 9.25
C SER A 235 -3.29 -0.35 8.49
N GLY A 236 -3.13 0.55 7.51
CA GLY A 236 -1.97 0.66 6.62
C GLY A 236 -1.71 -0.60 5.81
N SER A 237 -2.69 -1.49 5.74
CA SER A 237 -2.58 -2.80 5.11
C SER A 237 -2.50 -2.63 3.60
N GLY A 238 -1.88 -3.58 2.91
CA GLY A 238 -2.04 -3.68 1.47
C GLY A 238 -3.51 -3.83 1.08
N LEU A 239 -4.21 -4.71 1.78
CA LEU A 239 -5.64 -4.98 1.58
C LEU A 239 -6.39 -5.11 2.91
N ALA A 240 -7.44 -4.32 3.09
CA ALA A 240 -8.41 -4.48 4.17
C ALA A 240 -9.75 -4.94 3.61
N PHE A 241 -10.13 -6.20 3.84
CA PHE A 241 -11.36 -6.84 3.36
C PHE A 241 -12.35 -7.09 4.51
N PHE A 242 -13.23 -6.11 4.74
CA PHE A 242 -14.29 -6.14 5.74
C PHE A 242 -15.64 -6.36 5.07
N SER A 243 -15.91 -7.63 4.76
CA SER A 243 -17.07 -8.08 4.00
C SER A 243 -17.50 -9.47 4.45
N GLU A 244 -18.76 -9.83 4.26
CA GLU A 244 -19.23 -11.22 4.32
C GLU A 244 -18.96 -12.00 3.01
N GLY A 245 -18.48 -11.32 1.96
CA GLY A 245 -18.19 -11.89 0.64
C GLY A 245 -16.87 -12.66 0.58
N ILE A 246 -16.42 -12.93 -0.65
CA ILE A 246 -15.18 -13.67 -0.92
C ILE A 246 -14.14 -12.75 -1.54
N CYS A 247 -12.97 -12.72 -0.93
CA CYS A 247 -11.76 -12.18 -1.53
C CYS A 247 -10.97 -13.31 -2.21
N ARG A 248 -10.60 -13.15 -3.48
CA ARG A 248 -9.77 -14.09 -4.24
C ARG A 248 -8.51 -13.38 -4.69
N ILE A 249 -7.35 -13.92 -4.34
CA ILE A 249 -6.04 -13.40 -4.68
C ILE A 249 -5.28 -14.51 -5.39
N GLN A 250 -4.90 -14.26 -6.64
CA GLN A 250 -4.22 -15.23 -7.47
C GLN A 250 -3.04 -14.60 -8.18
N SER A 251 -1.88 -15.28 -8.16
CA SER A 251 -0.71 -14.83 -8.92
C SER A 251 -0.35 -13.38 -8.62
N SER A 252 -0.51 -12.93 -7.38
CA SER A 252 -0.43 -11.51 -7.01
C SER A 252 0.56 -11.29 -5.89
N SER A 253 1.07 -10.07 -5.77
CA SER A 253 2.05 -9.69 -4.76
C SER A 253 1.50 -8.56 -3.90
N ILE A 254 1.41 -8.77 -2.58
CA ILE A 254 1.04 -7.78 -1.57
C ILE A 254 2.22 -7.59 -0.63
N VAL A 255 3.04 -6.58 -0.91
CA VAL A 255 4.44 -6.55 -0.44
C VAL A 255 4.91 -5.17 0.01
N GLY A 256 5.82 -5.15 1.00
CA GLY A 256 6.48 -3.92 1.43
C GLY A 256 5.62 -2.95 2.24
N HIS A 257 4.51 -3.40 2.79
CA HIS A 257 3.70 -2.63 3.73
C HIS A 257 4.33 -2.63 5.14
N LEU A 258 4.30 -1.48 5.82
CA LEU A 258 4.86 -1.36 7.17
C LEU A 258 3.98 -2.05 8.23
N THR A 259 2.66 -1.97 8.13
CA THR A 259 1.74 -2.37 9.21
C THR A 259 1.06 -3.72 8.98
N GLY A 260 1.01 -4.23 7.75
CA GLY A 260 0.52 -5.57 7.45
C GLY A 260 0.16 -5.82 5.98
N GLY A 261 -0.11 -7.08 5.65
CA GLY A 261 -0.46 -7.48 4.29
C GLY A 261 -1.97 -7.38 4.03
N ILE A 262 -2.72 -8.33 4.56
CA ILE A 262 -4.14 -8.52 4.36
C ILE A 262 -4.84 -8.56 5.73
N SER A 263 -5.96 -7.87 5.84
CA SER A 263 -6.85 -7.94 7.00
C SER A 263 -8.24 -8.36 6.55
N VAL A 264 -8.80 -9.39 7.17
CA VAL A 264 -10.15 -9.92 6.89
C VAL A 264 -11.02 -9.75 8.13
N GLY A 265 -12.26 -9.33 7.95
CA GLY A 265 -13.22 -9.24 9.03
C GLY A 265 -14.66 -9.46 8.57
N PHE A 266 -15.59 -9.39 9.51
CA PHE A 266 -17.03 -9.60 9.31
C PHE A 266 -17.41 -10.96 8.69
N GLY A 267 -16.63 -12.01 8.97
CA GLY A 267 -16.95 -13.37 8.52
C GLY A 267 -16.64 -13.64 7.05
N GLY A 268 -15.98 -12.72 6.35
CA GLY A 268 -15.47 -12.93 4.99
C GLY A 268 -14.45 -14.06 4.90
N THR A 269 -14.29 -14.58 3.68
CA THR A 269 -13.27 -15.59 3.36
C THR A 269 -12.28 -15.00 2.37
N CYS A 270 -10.98 -15.23 2.58
CA CYS A 270 -9.93 -14.83 1.65
C CYS A 270 -9.17 -16.06 1.14
N GLN A 271 -9.24 -16.29 -0.17
CA GLN A 271 -8.56 -17.36 -0.87
C GLN A 271 -7.29 -16.80 -1.52
N ILE A 272 -6.13 -17.33 -1.15
CA ILE A 272 -4.82 -16.86 -1.62
C ILE A 272 -4.13 -18.03 -2.32
N LYS A 273 -3.79 -17.85 -3.60
CA LYS A 273 -3.14 -18.87 -4.41
C LYS A 273 -2.01 -18.33 -5.27
N ASN A 274 -0.90 -19.05 -5.39
CA ASN A 274 0.26 -18.67 -6.21
C ASN A 274 0.74 -17.24 -5.95
N SER A 275 0.62 -16.76 -4.70
CA SER A 275 0.77 -15.35 -4.38
C SER A 275 1.86 -15.12 -3.34
N ILE A 276 2.35 -13.88 -3.26
CA ILE A 276 3.35 -13.47 -2.27
C ILE A 276 2.73 -12.42 -1.35
N VAL A 277 2.75 -12.68 -0.04
CA VAL A 277 2.32 -11.73 1.00
C VAL A 277 3.49 -11.56 1.96
N TRP A 278 4.24 -10.46 1.79
CA TRP A 278 5.52 -10.25 2.49
C TRP A 278 5.76 -8.80 2.90
N ASN A 279 5.58 -8.52 4.19
CA ASN A 279 5.46 -7.21 4.81
C ASN A 279 6.19 -7.21 6.18
N LEU A 280 6.26 -6.05 6.85
CA LEU A 280 6.87 -5.97 8.20
C LEU A 280 5.85 -6.20 9.34
N GLY A 281 4.59 -5.90 9.05
CA GLY A 281 3.51 -6.02 10.02
C GLY A 281 2.89 -7.41 10.06
N THR A 282 1.64 -7.49 10.50
CA THR A 282 0.91 -8.76 10.49
C THR A 282 0.47 -9.09 9.06
N GLU A 283 0.95 -10.20 8.50
CA GLU A 283 0.64 -10.58 7.11
C GLU A 283 -0.84 -10.85 6.91
N LEU A 284 -1.43 -11.70 7.75
CA LEU A 284 -2.82 -12.14 7.66
C LEU A 284 -3.50 -11.86 9.01
N ASN A 285 -4.29 -10.80 9.07
CA ASN A 285 -5.03 -10.41 10.29
C ASN A 285 -6.49 -10.84 10.17
N GLY A 286 -7.04 -11.49 11.20
CA GLY A 286 -8.38 -12.05 11.21
C GLY A 286 -8.40 -13.55 10.87
N GLU A 287 -9.59 -14.06 10.59
CA GLU A 287 -9.85 -15.48 10.32
C GLU A 287 -10.41 -15.65 8.90
N GLY A 288 -10.52 -16.90 8.43
CA GLY A 288 -11.15 -17.21 7.14
C GLY A 288 -10.20 -17.21 5.94
N TYR A 289 -8.89 -17.37 6.20
CA TYR A 289 -7.89 -17.53 5.15
C TYR A 289 -7.83 -18.99 4.66
N ILE A 290 -7.79 -19.15 3.33
CA ILE A 290 -7.53 -20.41 2.67
C ILE A 290 -6.33 -20.16 1.75
N VAL A 291 -5.18 -20.71 2.09
CA VAL A 291 -3.91 -20.40 1.43
C VAL A 291 -3.34 -21.66 0.79
N ASP A 292 -2.98 -21.56 -0.48
CA ASP A 292 -2.44 -22.65 -1.29
C ASP A 292 -1.28 -22.14 -2.16
N HIS A 293 -0.18 -22.90 -2.24
CA HIS A 293 0.99 -22.59 -3.06
C HIS A 293 1.40 -21.11 -3.02
N SER A 294 1.49 -20.53 -1.82
CA SER A 294 1.78 -19.10 -1.63
C SER A 294 2.90 -18.88 -0.63
N CYS A 295 3.66 -17.79 -0.80
CA CYS A 295 4.75 -17.42 0.08
C CYS A 295 4.31 -16.33 1.05
N ILE A 296 4.26 -16.66 2.35
CA ILE A 296 3.75 -15.78 3.41
C ILE A 296 4.76 -15.68 4.54
N ARG A 297 5.07 -14.46 4.97
CA ARG A 297 5.96 -14.25 6.13
C ARG A 297 5.30 -14.79 7.40
N GLY A 298 6.06 -15.57 8.17
CA GLY A 298 5.54 -16.26 9.37
C GLY A 298 4.71 -17.51 9.06
N GLY A 299 4.59 -17.88 7.78
CA GLY A 299 3.97 -19.11 7.32
C GLY A 299 2.44 -19.10 7.39
N HIS A 300 1.84 -20.09 6.73
CA HIS A 300 0.41 -20.39 6.86
C HIS A 300 0.15 -21.85 6.48
N GLU A 301 -0.75 -22.51 7.20
CA GLU A 301 -1.16 -23.87 6.86
C GLU A 301 -1.77 -23.95 5.45
N GLY A 302 -1.42 -25.00 4.70
CA GLY A 302 -1.89 -25.21 3.33
C GLY A 302 -0.88 -26.00 2.50
N GLU A 303 -1.34 -26.52 1.37
CA GLU A 303 -0.47 -27.26 0.45
C GLU A 303 0.46 -26.29 -0.29
N GLY A 304 1.73 -26.67 -0.47
CA GLY A 304 2.69 -25.90 -1.27
C GLY A 304 3.10 -24.53 -0.71
N ASN A 305 2.63 -24.12 0.46
CA ASN A 305 2.97 -22.81 1.03
C ASN A 305 4.43 -22.73 1.48
N LEU A 306 5.03 -21.55 1.33
CA LEU A 306 6.41 -21.25 1.70
C LEU A 306 6.48 -20.21 2.82
N GLU A 307 7.40 -20.44 3.76
CA GLU A 307 7.78 -19.49 4.81
C GLU A 307 9.27 -19.14 4.65
N THR A 308 9.59 -18.42 3.59
CA THR A 308 10.98 -18.00 3.33
C THR A 308 10.98 -16.68 2.56
N TYR A 309 12.06 -15.91 2.72
CA TYR A 309 12.15 -14.61 2.06
C TYR A 309 12.08 -14.77 0.53
N PRO A 310 11.16 -14.07 -0.17
CA PRO A 310 11.01 -14.19 -1.62
C PRO A 310 12.22 -13.74 -2.45
N GLN A 311 13.21 -13.06 -1.86
CA GLN A 311 14.39 -12.55 -2.58
C GLN A 311 14.04 -11.57 -3.70
N PHE A 312 13.51 -10.40 -3.36
CA PHE A 312 13.21 -9.35 -4.35
C PHE A 312 14.48 -8.72 -4.94
N VAL A 313 14.40 -8.16 -6.15
CA VAL A 313 15.53 -7.51 -6.86
C VAL A 313 15.97 -6.22 -6.20
N ALA A 314 15.04 -5.30 -5.93
CA ALA A 314 15.33 -4.03 -5.26
C ALA A 314 14.06 -3.45 -4.60
N PRO A 315 13.58 -4.06 -3.50
CA PRO A 315 12.31 -3.70 -2.88
C PRO A 315 12.30 -2.25 -2.36
N ALA A 316 13.43 -1.75 -1.87
CA ALA A 316 13.59 -0.34 -1.47
C ALA A 316 13.29 0.64 -2.63
N ASN A 317 13.56 0.23 -3.87
CA ASN A 317 13.30 1.03 -5.08
C ASN A 317 11.96 0.68 -5.76
N GLY A 318 11.17 -0.23 -5.18
CA GLY A 318 9.87 -0.64 -5.72
C GLY A 318 9.97 -1.74 -6.79
N ASP A 319 11.15 -2.34 -6.98
CA ASP A 319 11.33 -3.50 -7.86
C ASP A 319 11.08 -4.78 -7.08
N TRP A 320 9.85 -5.28 -7.21
CA TRP A 320 9.32 -6.46 -6.52
C TRP A 320 9.41 -7.74 -7.34
N ARG A 321 10.18 -7.73 -8.43
CA ARG A 321 10.50 -8.95 -9.18
C ARG A 321 11.43 -9.84 -8.36
N LEU A 322 11.44 -11.14 -8.68
CA LEU A 322 12.25 -12.14 -8.00
C LEU A 322 13.70 -12.13 -8.51
N SER A 323 14.66 -12.19 -7.59
CA SER A 323 16.11 -12.30 -7.85
C SER A 323 16.54 -13.73 -8.10
N ASN A 324 17.71 -13.90 -8.73
CA ASN A 324 18.36 -15.21 -8.94
C ASN A 324 18.44 -16.06 -7.66
N GLY A 325 17.83 -17.24 -7.67
CA GLY A 325 17.70 -18.12 -6.51
C GLY A 325 16.54 -17.91 -5.57
N SER A 326 15.54 -17.12 -5.95
CA SER A 326 14.32 -17.01 -5.17
C SER A 326 13.68 -18.38 -4.94
N PRO A 327 13.27 -18.68 -3.69
CA PRO A 327 12.51 -19.88 -3.39
C PRO A 327 11.08 -19.83 -3.96
N CYS A 328 10.60 -18.67 -4.40
CA CYS A 328 9.28 -18.51 -5.01
C CYS A 328 9.26 -18.93 -6.49
N ILE A 329 10.43 -19.22 -7.08
CA ILE A 329 10.52 -19.68 -8.46
C ILE A 329 10.19 -21.17 -8.56
N ASP A 330 9.48 -21.53 -9.63
CA ASP A 330 9.02 -22.87 -9.96
C ASP A 330 8.22 -23.57 -8.84
N SER A 331 7.59 -22.77 -7.97
CA SER A 331 6.94 -23.24 -6.76
C SER A 331 5.43 -23.02 -6.75
N GLY A 332 4.89 -22.40 -7.81
CA GLY A 332 3.46 -22.22 -8.00
C GLY A 332 2.73 -23.44 -8.58
N GLU A 333 1.41 -23.39 -8.53
CA GLU A 333 0.51 -24.43 -9.06
C GLU A 333 -0.04 -24.06 -10.45
N SER A 334 -0.15 -25.04 -11.34
CA SER A 334 -0.40 -24.85 -12.78
C SER A 334 -1.85 -24.66 -13.24
N SER A 335 -2.83 -24.81 -12.36
CA SER A 335 -4.23 -24.73 -12.72
C SER A 335 -4.77 -23.29 -12.70
N SER A 336 -5.58 -22.97 -13.71
CA SER A 336 -6.38 -21.74 -13.78
C SER A 336 -5.58 -20.43 -13.74
N LEU A 337 -4.39 -20.39 -14.33
CA LEU A 337 -3.50 -19.23 -14.35
C LEU A 337 -3.93 -18.12 -15.33
N PRO A 338 -3.56 -16.85 -15.07
CA PRO A 338 -3.62 -15.80 -16.09
C PRO A 338 -2.68 -16.12 -17.26
N ALA A 339 -2.89 -15.48 -18.42
CA ALA A 339 -2.09 -15.75 -19.62
C ALA A 339 -0.67 -15.17 -19.52
N MET A 340 -0.54 -13.99 -18.92
CA MET A 340 0.71 -13.27 -18.77
C MET A 340 0.89 -12.83 -17.32
N ASP A 341 2.13 -12.56 -16.93
CA ASP A 341 2.52 -11.90 -15.69
C ASP A 341 2.32 -10.38 -15.77
N LEU A 342 2.71 -9.64 -14.73
CA LEU A 342 2.49 -8.19 -14.66
C LEU A 342 3.41 -7.38 -15.59
N ASP A 343 4.55 -7.94 -16.00
CA ASP A 343 5.48 -7.34 -16.97
C ASP A 343 5.14 -7.71 -18.44
N GLY A 344 4.11 -8.56 -18.64
CA GLY A 344 3.65 -9.00 -19.95
C GLY A 344 4.39 -10.24 -20.50
N ALA A 345 5.12 -10.94 -19.65
CA ALA A 345 5.74 -12.22 -19.94
C ALA A 345 4.73 -13.37 -19.84
N ASP A 346 4.91 -14.46 -20.61
CA ASP A 346 4.04 -15.63 -20.50
C ASP A 346 4.08 -16.22 -19.08
N ARG A 347 2.90 -16.50 -18.50
CA ARG A 347 2.75 -17.00 -17.12
C ARG A 347 3.13 -18.47 -16.92
N VAL A 348 3.28 -19.21 -18.02
CA VAL A 348 3.64 -20.62 -17.99
C VAL A 348 4.76 -20.81 -18.99
N ARG A 349 5.97 -21.05 -18.48
CA ARG A 349 7.15 -21.37 -19.30
C ARG A 349 7.52 -22.83 -19.07
N GLY A 350 6.92 -23.73 -19.84
CA GLY A 350 7.06 -25.17 -19.57
C GLY A 350 6.13 -25.63 -18.44
N ASN A 351 6.67 -26.16 -17.33
CA ASN A 351 5.92 -26.54 -16.13
C ASN A 351 6.27 -25.66 -14.90
N GLU A 352 7.01 -24.59 -15.15
CA GLU A 352 7.63 -23.70 -14.18
C GLU A 352 6.71 -22.48 -14.00
N ILE A 353 6.29 -22.22 -12.76
CA ILE A 353 5.32 -21.17 -12.41
C ILE A 353 5.79 -20.38 -11.19
N GLU A 354 5.83 -19.08 -11.40
CA GLU A 354 5.96 -18.00 -10.44
C GLU A 354 4.97 -18.04 -9.27
N MET A 355 5.40 -18.02 -7.99
CA MET A 355 4.57 -17.33 -6.98
C MET A 355 4.69 -15.82 -7.16
N GLY A 356 3.57 -15.10 -7.00
CA GLY A 356 3.52 -13.64 -7.10
C GLY A 356 3.18 -13.12 -8.49
N ALA A 357 3.26 -11.79 -8.65
CA ALA A 357 2.82 -11.05 -9.83
C ALA A 357 3.78 -11.08 -11.03
N TYR A 358 5.01 -11.56 -10.85
CA TYR A 358 6.04 -11.52 -11.87
C TYR A 358 6.61 -12.92 -12.11
N GLU A 359 6.92 -13.22 -13.36
CA GLU A 359 7.70 -14.39 -13.73
C GLU A 359 9.20 -14.04 -13.85
N SER A 360 10.07 -15.00 -13.61
CA SER A 360 11.51 -14.77 -13.75
C SER A 360 11.96 -14.79 -15.23
N PRO A 361 13.08 -14.12 -15.62
CA PRO A 361 13.62 -14.21 -16.99
C PRO A 361 14.13 -15.63 -17.34
N GLU A 362 14.22 -16.00 -18.62
CA GLU A 362 14.62 -17.36 -19.07
C GLU A 362 16.04 -17.81 -18.63
N ASP A 363 17.00 -16.90 -18.47
CA ASP A 363 18.40 -17.23 -18.13
C ASP A 363 18.63 -17.45 -16.62
N PHE A 364 17.57 -17.80 -15.90
CA PHE A 364 17.58 -17.86 -14.44
C PHE A 364 18.04 -19.23 -13.93
N GLU A 365 18.96 -19.25 -12.96
CA GLU A 365 19.36 -20.48 -12.27
C GLU A 365 19.00 -20.39 -10.77
N PRO A 366 18.12 -21.27 -10.25
CA PRO A 366 17.80 -21.27 -8.84
C PRO A 366 19.06 -21.55 -8.00
N LEU A 367 19.46 -20.60 -7.16
CA LEU A 367 20.34 -20.87 -6.03
C LEU A 367 19.69 -21.91 -5.12
N PRO A 368 20.48 -22.79 -4.48
CA PRO A 368 19.95 -23.67 -3.46
C PRO A 368 19.26 -22.83 -2.38
N ALA A 369 18.08 -23.30 -1.93
CA ALA A 369 17.35 -22.68 -0.84
C ALA A 369 18.30 -22.36 0.33
N GLY A 370 18.61 -21.08 0.50
CA GLY A 370 19.38 -20.58 1.61
C GLY A 370 18.41 -20.16 2.70
N GLU A 371 18.58 -20.70 3.90
CA GLU A 371 17.93 -20.13 5.07
C GLU A 371 18.24 -18.63 5.13
N PRO A 372 17.25 -17.77 5.39
CA PRO A 372 17.48 -16.35 5.54
C PRO A 372 18.58 -16.10 6.60
N PRO A 373 19.49 -15.15 6.36
CA PRO A 373 20.65 -14.99 7.22
C PRO A 373 20.24 -14.49 8.61
N ALA A 374 20.67 -15.20 9.66
CA ALA A 374 20.49 -14.79 11.05
C ALA A 374 21.29 -13.52 11.43
N LYS A 375 22.15 -13.05 10.53
CA LYS A 375 22.93 -11.83 10.70
C LYS A 375 23.00 -11.05 9.38
N LEU A 376 22.64 -9.78 9.41
CA LEU A 376 22.72 -8.87 8.27
C LEU A 376 23.55 -7.63 8.57
N TYR A 377 24.15 -7.07 7.53
CA TYR A 377 24.96 -5.86 7.59
C TYR A 377 24.34 -4.75 6.75
N VAL A 378 24.28 -3.55 7.32
CA VAL A 378 23.60 -2.40 6.70
C VAL A 378 24.52 -1.18 6.69
N ALA A 379 24.69 -0.58 5.52
CA ALA A 379 25.45 0.66 5.35
C ALA A 379 24.67 1.62 4.44
N SER A 380 24.35 2.81 4.97
CA SER A 380 23.59 3.81 4.23
C SER A 380 24.28 4.14 2.91
N HIS A 381 23.51 4.13 1.82
CA HIS A 381 23.99 4.41 0.45
C HIS A 381 25.01 3.39 -0.10
N ALA A 382 25.13 2.21 0.53
CA ALA A 382 25.87 1.11 -0.07
C ALA A 382 25.20 0.59 -1.34
N THR A 383 25.98 -0.08 -2.18
CA THR A 383 25.50 -0.75 -3.40
C THR A 383 25.44 -2.26 -3.23
N GLY A 384 25.67 -2.75 -2.01
CA GLY A 384 25.68 -4.18 -1.74
C GLY A 384 24.30 -4.79 -1.82
N LYS A 385 24.24 -6.09 -2.10
CA LYS A 385 22.98 -6.79 -2.43
C LYS A 385 22.66 -7.93 -1.48
N SER A 386 23.65 -8.62 -0.92
CA SER A 386 23.40 -9.78 -0.05
C SER A 386 23.09 -9.37 1.39
N GLY A 387 23.78 -8.36 1.91
CA GLY A 387 23.78 -8.04 3.33
C GLY A 387 24.52 -9.03 4.22
N ASP A 388 25.28 -9.98 3.67
CA ASP A 388 25.94 -11.05 4.43
C ASP A 388 27.29 -10.67 5.03
N SER A 389 27.81 -9.48 4.69
CA SER A 389 29.14 -9.00 5.06
C SER A 389 29.24 -7.47 4.99
N TRP A 390 30.33 -6.91 5.53
CA TRP A 390 30.63 -5.48 5.39
C TRP A 390 31.09 -5.10 3.98
N GLU A 391 31.52 -6.06 3.18
CA GLU A 391 31.90 -5.91 1.78
C GLU A 391 30.67 -5.85 0.85
N ASP A 392 29.56 -6.50 1.21
CA ASP A 392 28.29 -6.49 0.47
C ASP A 392 27.08 -6.10 1.34
N PRO A 393 27.09 -4.96 2.06
CA PRO A 393 26.03 -4.59 3.00
C PRO A 393 24.80 -4.05 2.26
N LEU A 394 23.62 -4.24 2.85
CA LEU A 394 22.37 -3.68 2.34
C LEU A 394 22.36 -2.15 2.48
N SER A 395 21.73 -1.50 1.51
CA SER A 395 21.71 -0.05 1.37
C SER A 395 20.79 0.65 2.38
N THR A 396 19.76 -0.07 2.87
CA THR A 396 18.74 0.44 3.78
C THR A 396 18.44 -0.53 4.92
N LEU A 397 18.05 0.00 6.09
CA LEU A 397 17.58 -0.82 7.20
C LEU A 397 16.23 -1.50 6.88
N TYR A 398 15.38 -0.84 6.11
CA TYR A 398 14.09 -1.39 5.67
C TYR A 398 14.28 -2.71 4.88
N GLU A 399 15.23 -2.74 3.95
CA GLU A 399 15.54 -3.94 3.17
C GLU A 399 16.05 -5.09 4.07
N ALA A 400 16.88 -4.77 5.06
CA ALA A 400 17.35 -5.76 6.03
C ALA A 400 16.20 -6.33 6.87
N LEU A 401 15.26 -5.49 7.33
CA LEU A 401 14.08 -5.92 8.09
C LEU A 401 13.10 -6.75 7.26
N LEU A 402 13.02 -6.53 5.94
CA LEU A 402 12.27 -7.39 5.04
C LEU A 402 12.93 -8.76 4.86
N ARG A 403 14.27 -8.80 4.81
CA ARG A 403 15.04 -9.99 4.45
C ARG A 403 15.30 -10.93 5.63
N ILE A 404 15.49 -10.38 6.83
CA ILE A 404 15.68 -11.19 8.03
C ILE A 404 14.36 -11.92 8.34
N ALA A 405 14.37 -13.25 8.37
CA ALA A 405 13.19 -14.02 8.73
C ALA A 405 13.35 -14.56 10.16
N GLY A 406 12.34 -14.36 11.00
CA GLY A 406 12.39 -14.79 12.39
C GLY A 406 13.36 -13.97 13.24
N GLU A 407 14.19 -14.65 14.03
CA GLU A 407 15.12 -14.05 14.99
C GLU A 407 16.49 -13.79 14.37
N GLY A 408 17.17 -12.72 14.78
CA GLY A 408 18.54 -12.47 14.35
C GLY A 408 19.08 -11.08 14.66
N GLU A 409 20.27 -10.77 14.14
CA GLU A 409 20.96 -9.50 14.40
C GLU A 409 21.15 -8.67 13.12
N ILE A 410 20.91 -7.37 13.20
CA ILE A 410 21.25 -6.41 12.14
C ILE A 410 22.33 -5.46 12.66
N TRP A 411 23.50 -5.54 12.03
CA TRP A 411 24.65 -4.69 12.31
C TRP A 411 24.64 -3.47 11.39
N ILE A 412 24.56 -2.28 11.97
CA ILE A 412 24.29 -1.04 11.26
C ILE A 412 25.53 -0.13 11.36
N ARG A 413 26.09 0.22 10.20
CA ARG A 413 27.20 1.15 10.09
C ARG A 413 26.82 2.52 10.64
N SER A 414 27.78 3.28 11.16
CA SER A 414 27.64 4.69 11.47
C SER A 414 27.21 5.45 10.21
N GLY A 415 26.19 6.30 10.35
CA GLY A 415 25.52 6.94 9.23
C GLY A 415 24.07 7.30 9.57
N LYS A 416 23.41 7.99 8.63
CA LYS A 416 21.99 8.34 8.74
C LYS A 416 21.12 7.38 7.94
N TYR A 417 20.02 6.95 8.53
CA TYR A 417 19.06 6.01 7.98
C TYR A 417 17.66 6.62 8.07
N PRO A 418 17.16 7.22 6.96
CA PRO A 418 15.86 7.88 6.98
C PRO A 418 14.71 6.86 7.01
N GLY A 419 13.66 7.17 7.79
CA GLY A 419 12.41 6.42 7.81
C GLY A 419 11.91 6.09 9.23
N GLY A 420 10.67 5.63 9.30
CA GLY A 420 10.13 4.91 10.45
C GLY A 420 10.27 3.41 10.22
N PHE A 421 10.63 2.67 11.27
CA PHE A 421 10.94 1.25 11.18
C PHE A 421 10.02 0.44 12.09
N LEU A 422 9.62 -0.73 11.61
CA LEU A 422 8.93 -1.74 12.41
C LEU A 422 9.84 -2.96 12.57
N LEU A 423 10.03 -3.41 13.81
CA LEU A 423 10.58 -4.73 14.09
C LEU A 423 9.52 -5.82 13.80
N PRO A 424 9.78 -6.73 12.85
CA PRO A 424 8.86 -7.80 12.49
C PRO A 424 9.00 -9.06 13.38
N GLY A 425 9.80 -9.01 14.44
CA GLY A 425 10.08 -10.15 15.31
C GLY A 425 11.25 -9.90 16.28
N ASN A 426 11.81 -10.99 16.83
CA ASN A 426 12.94 -11.00 17.76
C ASN A 426 14.27 -10.60 17.08
N ILE A 427 14.39 -9.33 16.71
CA ILE A 427 15.50 -8.81 15.93
C ILE A 427 16.29 -7.78 16.72
N ASP A 428 17.59 -8.03 16.85
CA ASP A 428 18.52 -7.12 17.49
C ASP A 428 19.01 -6.07 16.50
N LEU A 429 18.91 -4.80 16.88
CA LEU A 429 19.45 -3.67 16.12
C LEU A 429 20.68 -3.11 16.82
N ILE A 430 21.84 -3.23 16.16
CA ILE A 430 23.13 -2.89 16.78
C ILE A 430 23.85 -1.87 15.89
N GLY A 431 24.09 -0.68 16.43
CA GLY A 431 24.77 0.42 15.75
C GLY A 431 26.18 0.71 16.26
N GLY A 432 26.78 1.75 15.70
CA GLY A 432 28.11 2.24 16.08
C GLY A 432 29.26 1.53 15.37
N PHE A 433 29.00 0.85 14.25
CA PHE A 433 30.03 0.15 13.47
C PHE A 433 30.68 1.07 12.43
N ALA A 434 32.01 1.02 12.30
CA ALA A 434 32.77 1.67 11.23
C ALA A 434 32.69 0.90 9.89
N GLY A 435 32.31 -0.38 9.91
CA GLY A 435 32.07 -1.22 8.73
C GLY A 435 33.23 -2.17 8.40
N HIS A 436 33.94 -2.67 9.41
CA HIS A 436 35.01 -3.66 9.26
C HIS A 436 35.14 -4.60 10.48
N GLU A 437 34.31 -4.39 11.49
CA GLU A 437 34.30 -5.12 12.76
C GLU A 437 33.89 -6.58 12.59
N GLN A 438 34.52 -7.45 13.36
CA GLN A 438 34.21 -8.88 13.39
C GLN A 438 33.36 -9.25 14.62
N THR A 439 33.50 -8.49 15.71
CA THR A 439 32.79 -8.72 16.98
C THR A 439 32.22 -7.41 17.55
N LEU A 440 31.24 -7.52 18.46
CA LEU A 440 30.64 -6.37 19.14
C LEU A 440 31.65 -5.50 19.92
N LYS A 441 32.78 -6.10 20.34
CA LYS A 441 33.84 -5.43 21.11
C LYS A 441 34.78 -4.59 20.25
N ASP A 442 34.74 -4.78 18.93
CA ASP A 442 35.60 -4.05 18.00
C ASP A 442 35.04 -2.67 17.64
N ARG A 443 33.81 -2.36 18.08
CA ARG A 443 33.16 -1.07 17.82
C ARG A 443 33.90 0.08 18.47
N ASP A 444 34.12 1.13 17.68
CA ASP A 444 34.68 2.39 18.13
C ASP A 444 33.64 3.50 17.94
N PHE A 445 32.96 3.86 19.04
CA PHE A 445 31.93 4.91 19.07
C PHE A 445 32.47 6.32 18.77
N SER A 446 33.79 6.51 18.67
CA SER A 446 34.37 7.79 18.22
C SER A 446 34.31 7.99 16.70
N THR A 447 34.07 6.91 15.93
CA THR A 447 34.07 6.93 14.47
C THR A 447 32.79 7.49 13.84
N GLY A 448 31.73 7.67 14.64
CA GLY A 448 30.46 8.23 14.21
C GLY A 448 29.30 7.63 14.99
N SER A 449 28.08 8.10 14.66
CA SER A 449 26.84 7.59 15.26
C SER A 449 25.98 6.94 14.19
N THR A 450 25.29 5.86 14.57
CA THR A 450 24.20 5.29 13.77
C THR A 450 22.91 6.01 14.13
N ILE A 451 22.33 6.74 13.18
CA ILE A 451 21.16 7.61 13.39
C ILE A 451 20.00 7.07 12.56
N LEU A 452 18.97 6.58 13.24
CA LEU A 452 17.65 6.31 12.67
C LEU A 452 16.85 7.62 12.73
N GLU A 453 16.47 8.15 11.58
CA GLU A 453 15.93 9.52 11.47
C GLU A 453 14.57 9.52 10.76
N ALA A 454 13.50 9.80 11.50
CA ALA A 454 12.17 9.95 10.92
C ALA A 454 11.84 11.44 10.75
N THR A 455 12.20 12.03 9.59
CA THR A 455 11.87 13.44 9.31
C THR A 455 10.51 13.54 8.60
N GLY A 456 9.41 13.51 9.36
CA GLY A 456 8.06 13.62 8.79
C GLY A 456 6.98 13.68 9.88
N SER A 457 5.91 14.44 9.62
CA SER A 457 4.75 14.47 10.52
C SER A 457 4.06 13.11 10.50
N GLY A 458 3.86 12.49 11.66
CA GLY A 458 3.08 11.26 11.80
C GLY A 458 3.90 9.98 12.00
N THR A 459 5.23 10.05 12.03
CA THR A 459 6.09 8.86 12.01
C THR A 459 6.85 8.66 13.32
N THR A 460 6.67 7.49 13.94
CA THR A 460 7.57 6.98 15.00
C THR A 460 8.86 6.44 14.39
N VAL A 461 10.03 6.69 15.01
CA VAL A 461 11.32 6.20 14.48
C VAL A 461 11.39 4.68 14.51
N LEU A 462 11.06 4.05 15.65
CA LEU A 462 11.06 2.59 15.80
C LEU A 462 9.82 2.11 16.54
N THR A 463 9.17 1.10 15.99
CA THR A 463 8.01 0.44 16.58
C THR A 463 8.32 -1.03 16.83
N ALA A 464 7.92 -1.55 18.00
CA ALA A 464 8.09 -2.96 18.38
C ALA A 464 6.85 -3.45 19.16
N PHE A 465 6.33 -4.63 18.81
CA PHE A 465 5.13 -5.23 19.42
C PHE A 465 4.99 -6.74 19.12
N ARG A 466 4.09 -7.45 19.81
CA ARG A 466 3.74 -8.91 19.66
C ARG A 466 4.59 -9.89 20.47
N ASP A 467 4.86 -9.56 21.72
CA ASP A 467 5.68 -10.35 22.65
C ASP A 467 7.11 -10.59 22.15
N ASP A 468 7.55 -9.79 21.17
CA ASP A 468 8.91 -9.76 20.66
C ASP A 468 9.90 -9.41 21.78
N SER A 469 11.10 -9.97 21.69
CA SER A 469 12.25 -9.59 22.49
C SER A 469 13.37 -9.09 21.58
N PHE A 470 13.91 -7.91 21.89
CA PHE A 470 14.97 -7.32 21.08
C PHE A 470 16.06 -6.65 21.93
N ILE A 471 17.26 -6.59 21.36
CA ILE A 471 18.35 -5.75 21.80
C ILE A 471 18.43 -4.53 20.90
N MET A 472 18.53 -3.35 21.50
CA MET A 472 18.84 -2.11 20.80
C MET A 472 20.08 -1.49 21.41
N ASP A 473 21.17 -1.41 20.65
CA ASP A 473 22.45 -1.02 21.20
C ASP A 473 23.22 -0.05 20.31
N GLY A 474 23.67 1.09 20.86
CA GLY A 474 24.49 2.06 20.13
C GLY A 474 23.76 2.87 19.05
N LEU A 475 22.43 3.03 19.16
CA LEU A 475 21.61 3.74 18.17
C LEU A 475 21.20 5.14 18.64
N THR A 476 21.07 6.06 17.70
CA THR A 476 20.38 7.35 17.90
C THR A 476 19.04 7.33 17.19
N LEU A 477 17.93 7.52 17.92
CA LEU A 477 16.58 7.64 17.38
C LEU A 477 16.19 9.12 17.40
N ALA A 478 16.03 9.71 16.21
CA ALA A 478 15.92 11.15 16.05
C ALA A 478 14.72 11.60 15.20
N GLY A 479 14.12 12.72 15.61
CA GLY A 479 13.19 13.50 14.80
C GLY A 479 11.79 12.93 14.63
N GLY A 480 11.49 11.76 15.21
CA GLY A 480 10.18 11.13 15.06
C GLY A 480 9.07 11.98 15.66
N SER A 481 7.91 12.00 15.00
CA SER A 481 6.75 12.82 15.34
C SER A 481 5.48 11.98 15.35
N SER A 482 5.23 11.28 16.45
CA SER A 482 4.04 10.43 16.60
C SER A 482 2.76 11.26 16.82
N PRO A 483 1.67 11.00 16.08
CA PRO A 483 0.36 11.59 16.34
C PRO A 483 -0.33 10.97 17.57
N GLY A 484 0.25 9.92 18.15
CA GLY A 484 -0.15 9.34 19.42
C GLY A 484 0.99 9.43 20.43
N SER A 485 1.48 8.29 20.89
CA SER A 485 2.61 8.19 21.84
C SER A 485 3.86 7.64 21.16
N GLY A 486 5.04 7.80 21.78
CA GLY A 486 6.28 7.15 21.31
C GLY A 486 6.84 7.73 20.02
N GLY A 487 7.34 8.97 20.04
CA GLY A 487 7.95 9.59 18.85
C GLY A 487 9.25 8.90 18.42
N GLY A 488 10.14 8.62 19.37
CA GLY A 488 11.35 7.84 19.14
C GLY A 488 11.04 6.33 19.08
N LEU A 489 10.67 5.75 20.21
CA LEU A 489 10.30 4.33 20.32
C LEU A 489 8.86 4.16 20.79
N TYR A 490 8.09 3.34 20.07
CA TYR A 490 6.82 2.79 20.54
C TYR A 490 6.97 1.29 20.79
N GLY A 491 7.02 0.89 22.06
CA GLY A 491 7.08 -0.50 22.49
C GLY A 491 5.76 -0.92 23.16
N GLN A 492 5.03 -1.85 22.55
CA GLN A 492 3.76 -2.34 23.10
C GLN A 492 3.76 -3.86 23.20
N SER A 493 3.56 -4.38 24.41
CA SER A 493 3.57 -5.81 24.69
C SER A 493 4.80 -6.49 24.06
N CYS A 494 6.00 -6.04 24.43
CA CYS A 494 7.27 -6.61 24.01
C CYS A 494 8.31 -6.42 25.12
N ALA A 495 9.44 -7.13 25.03
CA ALA A 495 10.58 -7.00 25.93
C ALA A 495 11.77 -6.38 25.20
N GLY A 496 12.52 -5.50 25.88
CA GLY A 496 13.61 -4.75 25.24
C GLY A 496 14.80 -4.56 26.16
N ARG A 497 15.99 -4.88 25.65
CA ARG A 497 17.27 -4.50 26.28
C ARG A 497 17.90 -3.39 25.48
N ILE A 498 17.84 -2.18 26.01
CA ILE A 498 18.24 -0.97 25.32
C ILE A 498 19.48 -0.41 26.00
N SER A 499 20.61 -0.38 25.30
CA SER A 499 21.88 0.12 25.84
C SER A 499 22.57 1.13 24.94
N ASP A 500 23.26 2.10 25.55
CA ASP A 500 24.12 3.04 24.84
C ASP A 500 23.39 3.79 23.69
N CYS A 501 22.09 4.03 23.86
CA CYS A 501 21.22 4.66 22.86
C CYS A 501 20.89 6.11 23.20
N THR A 502 20.60 6.91 22.19
CA THR A 502 20.17 8.31 22.33
C THR A 502 18.82 8.53 21.66
N PHE A 503 17.84 9.04 22.40
CA PHE A 503 16.54 9.48 21.90
C PHE A 503 16.54 11.01 21.86
N ILE A 504 16.56 11.61 20.68
CA ILE A 504 16.76 13.06 20.55
C ILE A 504 15.73 13.75 19.65
N SER A 505 15.20 14.87 20.13
CA SER A 505 14.31 15.75 19.36
C SER A 505 13.09 15.02 18.78
N ASN A 506 12.56 14.04 19.51
CA ASN A 506 11.34 13.35 19.14
C ASN A 506 10.12 14.06 19.75
N SER A 507 9.01 14.07 19.01
CA SER A 507 7.73 14.59 19.45
C SER A 507 6.64 13.52 19.47
N ALA A 508 5.71 13.65 20.41
CA ALA A 508 4.49 12.84 20.45
C ALA A 508 3.30 13.74 20.81
N TYR A 509 2.12 13.45 20.28
CA TYR A 509 0.93 14.19 20.68
C TYR A 509 0.55 13.91 22.14
N ASP A 510 0.53 12.64 22.53
CA ASP A 510 0.08 12.18 23.85
C ASP A 510 1.24 12.06 24.85
N ARG A 511 2.05 10.99 24.78
CA ARG A 511 2.97 10.59 25.87
C ARG A 511 4.27 9.98 25.34
N GLY A 512 5.32 10.01 26.17
CA GLY A 512 6.56 9.27 25.92
C GLY A 512 7.24 9.63 24.61
N ALA A 513 7.46 10.92 24.35
CA ALA A 513 7.95 11.36 23.03
C ALA A 513 9.30 10.74 22.67
N GLY A 514 10.22 10.58 23.61
CA GLY A 514 11.43 9.78 23.39
C GLY A 514 11.13 8.28 23.31
N ALA A 515 10.47 7.72 24.33
CA ALA A 515 9.99 6.34 24.31
C ALA A 515 8.67 6.16 25.06
N TYR A 516 7.79 5.33 24.53
CA TYR A 516 6.53 4.91 25.13
C TYR A 516 6.50 3.38 25.23
N LEU A 517 6.45 2.86 26.46
CA LEU A 517 6.57 1.42 26.76
C LEU A 517 5.34 0.93 27.54
N THR A 518 4.48 0.13 26.92
CA THR A 518 3.21 -0.32 27.51
C THR A 518 2.98 -1.81 27.33
N GLY A 519 2.03 -2.39 28.07
CA GLY A 519 1.60 -3.78 27.90
C GLY A 519 2.41 -4.78 28.71
N SER A 520 2.52 -6.01 28.21
CA SER A 520 3.30 -7.11 28.80
C SER A 520 4.73 -7.12 28.28
N GLY A 521 5.73 -7.11 29.16
CA GLY A 521 7.13 -7.31 28.80
C GLY A 521 8.10 -6.49 29.63
N ASP A 522 9.31 -7.04 29.80
CA ASP A 522 10.34 -6.44 30.63
C ASP A 522 11.27 -5.55 29.79
N PHE A 523 11.47 -4.33 30.26
CA PHE A 523 12.42 -3.39 29.67
C PHE A 523 13.59 -3.12 30.59
N VAL A 524 14.80 -3.21 30.04
CA VAL A 524 16.04 -2.81 30.69
C VAL A 524 16.70 -1.75 29.83
N ILE A 525 16.77 -0.52 30.35
CA ILE A 525 17.37 0.63 29.66
C ILE A 525 18.60 1.07 30.44
N GLU A 526 19.77 1.00 29.80
CA GLU A 526 21.05 1.28 30.43
C GLU A 526 21.88 2.26 29.60
N ARG A 527 22.54 3.23 30.24
CA ARG A 527 23.46 4.18 29.57
C ARG A 527 22.81 4.93 28.40
N CYS A 528 21.52 5.23 28.51
CA CYS A 528 20.77 5.91 27.45
C CYS A 528 20.54 7.39 27.75
N SER A 529 20.44 8.21 26.70
CA SER A 529 20.17 9.65 26.81
C SER A 529 18.85 10.02 26.14
N PHE A 530 17.98 10.77 26.81
CA PHE A 530 16.72 11.30 26.28
C PHE A 530 16.83 12.82 26.22
N LEU A 531 17.03 13.41 25.03
CA LEU A 531 17.42 14.81 24.88
C LEU A 531 16.40 15.59 24.05
N GLY A 532 15.79 16.63 24.63
CA GLY A 532 14.92 17.55 23.88
C GLY A 532 13.68 16.90 23.27
N ASN A 533 13.17 15.83 23.87
CA ASN A 533 11.94 15.17 23.43
C ASN A 533 10.71 15.85 24.06
N THR A 534 9.65 16.07 23.27
CA THR A 534 8.50 16.90 23.67
C THR A 534 7.15 16.24 23.40
N SER A 535 6.27 16.16 24.40
CA SER A 535 4.87 15.81 24.18
C SER A 535 3.96 17.05 24.11
N ALA A 536 2.95 17.05 23.23
CA ALA A 536 2.18 18.25 22.88
C ALA A 536 0.90 18.48 23.73
N LYS A 537 0.42 17.49 24.50
CA LYS A 537 -0.82 17.62 25.28
C LYS A 537 -0.71 18.66 26.43
N THR A 538 -1.72 19.52 26.50
CA THR A 538 -1.94 20.69 27.40
C THR A 538 -1.78 20.40 28.91
N PRO A 539 -1.62 21.42 29.79
CA PRO A 539 -0.72 21.41 30.97
C PRO A 539 -1.20 20.61 32.19
N HIS A 540 -2.16 19.69 32.04
CA HIS A 540 -2.70 18.90 33.15
C HIS A 540 -2.51 17.38 33.02
N ASP A 541 -2.16 16.85 31.83
CA ASP A 541 -1.98 15.41 31.60
C ASP A 541 -0.68 15.05 30.85
N SER A 542 0.32 15.95 30.85
CA SER A 542 1.59 15.77 30.12
C SER A 542 2.46 14.67 30.77
N GLU A 543 2.19 13.42 30.43
CA GLU A 543 2.94 12.27 30.91
C GLU A 543 4.21 12.06 30.04
N GLY A 544 5.32 12.62 30.50
CA GLY A 544 6.71 12.32 30.11
C GLY A 544 7.13 12.61 28.65
N GLY A 545 7.83 13.73 28.41
CA GLY A 545 8.47 13.99 27.11
C GLY A 545 9.61 13.01 26.80
N GLY A 546 10.43 12.65 27.79
CA GLY A 546 11.54 11.71 27.62
C GLY A 546 11.10 10.25 27.50
N LEU A 547 10.53 9.69 28.56
CA LEU A 547 10.09 8.30 28.62
C LEU A 547 8.76 8.21 29.36
N TYR A 548 7.86 7.39 28.82
CA TYR A 548 6.64 6.97 29.48
C TYR A 548 6.59 5.43 29.56
N SER A 549 6.22 4.89 30.71
CA SER A 549 6.02 3.45 30.84
C SER A 549 4.79 3.12 31.69
N SER A 550 3.97 2.19 31.20
CA SER A 550 2.77 1.68 31.85
C SER A 550 2.71 0.15 31.73
N PRO A 551 3.59 -0.58 32.47
CA PRO A 551 3.64 -2.03 32.40
C PRO A 551 2.39 -2.68 33.03
N THR A 552 1.97 -3.81 32.49
CA THR A 552 0.92 -4.66 33.10
C THR A 552 1.44 -5.39 34.34
N SER A 553 0.54 -5.91 35.18
CA SER A 553 0.90 -6.60 36.42
C SER A 553 1.82 -7.80 36.13
N GLY A 554 3.07 -7.73 36.59
CA GLY A 554 4.07 -8.78 36.40
C GLY A 554 5.21 -8.39 35.45
N SER A 555 5.10 -7.25 34.76
CA SER A 555 6.15 -6.68 33.92
C SER A 555 6.93 -5.57 34.65
N SER A 556 8.17 -5.32 34.22
CA SER A 556 9.10 -4.42 34.88
C SER A 556 9.83 -3.50 33.92
N LEU A 557 10.18 -2.30 34.42
CA LEU A 557 11.11 -1.38 33.78
C LEU A 557 12.29 -1.16 34.73
N THR A 558 13.50 -1.41 34.23
CA THR A 558 14.76 -1.11 34.91
C THR A 558 15.50 -0.01 34.17
N LEU A 559 15.88 1.06 34.88
CA LEU A 559 16.70 2.15 34.35
C LEU A 559 18.06 2.17 35.07
N ARG A 560 19.16 2.28 34.33
CA ARG A 560 20.51 2.44 34.88
C ARG A 560 21.31 3.45 34.08
N GLU A 561 21.96 4.39 34.76
CA GLU A 561 22.91 5.32 34.11
C GLU A 561 22.29 6.13 32.95
N CYS A 562 20.98 6.40 33.01
CA CYS A 562 20.27 7.17 31.98
C CYS A 562 20.26 8.67 32.28
N VAL A 563 20.24 9.47 31.22
CA VAL A 563 20.12 10.94 31.25
C VAL A 563 18.79 11.35 30.62
N PHE A 564 18.06 12.28 31.24
CA PHE A 564 16.76 12.79 30.80
C PHE A 564 16.74 14.31 30.68
#